data_AF-A0A520I2F9-F1
#
_entry.id   AF-A0A520I2F9-F1
#
_cell.length_a   1.000
_cell.length_b   1.000
_cell.length_c   1.000
_cell.angle_alpha   90.00
_cell.angle_beta   90.00
_cell.angle_gamma   90.00
#
_symmetry.space_group_name_H-M   'P 1'
#
loop_
_entity.id
_entity.type
_entity.pdbx_description
1 polymer ?
#
loop_
_entity_poly.entity_id
_entity_poly.type
_entity_poly.pdbx_seq_one_letter_code
_entity_poly.pdbx_strand_id
1 'polypeptide(L)'
;MDRRQFLASGGVAALATTLLPASALAQSGGDTALNADFERIFQASVARSPELATSLGLDKGPLASLKGQLSPRTPDKRARDVAETKAALASLARYDGAGLSPAAKLNLEVVRYSLATQIAAPEKFGMDSPIRPYRIFQQGGAYFQVPDFLNTAHTINATPDAEAYLSRLDQFGTVLDQESAMQQAEAARGLLAPGWSLDLTLGQMRKLRGQPAATSSIVQSLVKRATAKGLTGDWQARAAKIVDAKVYSALDRQIALIERLKPTTKPGDGIWRVPNGDAIYAMALNQATTTTMSPDEVHRIGLAQVAEITAQLDTILKSQGFTTGTVGERLAKLNVTPDQLYANTAEGRTELIAGLNDGIKAMY
;
A
#
# COMPACT_ATOMS: atom_id res chain seq x y z
N MET A 1 24.48 -4.82 -4.38
CA MET A 1 23.95 -5.87 -3.47
C MET A 1 23.23 -6.90 -4.33
N ASP A 2 23.84 -8.08 -4.49
CA ASP A 2 23.22 -9.19 -5.22
C ASP A 2 22.13 -9.81 -4.33
N ARG A 3 20.88 -9.83 -4.81
CA ARG A 3 19.73 -10.43 -4.11
C ARG A 3 19.99 -11.89 -3.72
N ARG A 4 20.88 -12.60 -4.43
CA ARG A 4 21.23 -13.99 -4.15
C ARG A 4 22.04 -14.17 -2.86
N GLN A 5 22.84 -13.17 -2.46
CA GLN A 5 23.62 -13.27 -1.21
C GLN A 5 22.78 -13.04 0.04
N PHE A 6 21.67 -12.31 -0.06
CA PHE A 6 20.78 -12.02 1.08
C PHE A 6 19.86 -13.21 1.45
N LEU A 7 19.47 -14.03 0.47
CA LEU A 7 18.63 -15.20 0.70
C LEU A 7 19.42 -16.45 1.13
N ALA A 8 20.72 -16.52 0.82
CA ALA A 8 21.59 -17.60 1.27
C ALA A 8 21.90 -17.56 2.79
N SER A 9 21.68 -16.42 3.47
CA SER A 9 21.89 -16.30 4.92
C SER A 9 20.68 -16.73 5.77
N GLY A 10 19.58 -17.19 5.17
CA GLY A 10 18.30 -17.42 5.85
C GLY A 10 18.00 -18.85 6.32
N GLY A 11 18.81 -19.86 5.99
CA GLY A 11 18.48 -21.22 6.43
C GLY A 11 19.55 -22.25 6.07
N VAL A 12 20.36 -22.61 7.06
CA VAL A 12 20.78 -23.97 7.47
C VAL A 12 21.82 -23.76 8.56
N ALA A 13 21.38 -23.87 9.81
CA ALA A 13 22.27 -24.13 10.93
C ALA A 13 22.41 -25.65 11.07
N ALA A 14 23.49 -26.22 10.51
CA ALA A 14 24.15 -27.41 11.06
C ALA A 14 25.48 -27.70 10.32
N LEU A 15 26.58 -27.62 11.08
CA LEU A 15 27.83 -28.37 10.92
C LEU A 15 28.81 -27.96 9.81
N ALA A 16 29.43 -26.79 9.98
CA ALA A 16 30.84 -26.60 9.64
C ALA A 16 31.47 -25.58 10.60
N THR A 17 32.05 -26.08 11.69
CA THR A 17 32.93 -25.33 12.59
C THR A 17 34.17 -24.88 11.82
N THR A 18 34.14 -23.67 11.27
CA THR A 18 35.34 -22.89 10.97
C THR A 18 35.19 -21.51 11.60
N LEU A 19 36.22 -21.15 12.36
CA LEU A 19 36.36 -19.98 13.21
C LEU A 19 35.99 -18.66 12.51
N LEU A 20 34.71 -18.28 12.57
CA LEU A 20 34.34 -16.87 12.62
C LEU A 20 34.40 -16.45 14.09
N PRO A 21 35.11 -15.36 14.44
CA PRO A 21 35.11 -14.89 15.82
C PRO A 21 33.66 -14.60 16.22
N ALA A 22 33.18 -15.29 17.26
CA ALA A 22 31.88 -15.06 17.89
C ALA A 22 31.67 -13.60 18.35
N SER A 23 32.72 -12.78 18.26
CA SER A 23 32.73 -11.33 18.44
C SER A 23 31.94 -10.54 17.39
N ALA A 24 31.64 -11.10 16.21
CA ALA A 24 30.92 -10.39 15.14
C ALA A 24 29.39 -10.32 15.34
N LEU A 25 28.84 -11.08 16.29
CA LEU A 25 27.40 -11.11 16.62
C LEU A 25 27.10 -10.78 18.09
N ALA A 26 28.11 -10.35 18.85
CA ALA A 26 27.89 -9.88 20.21
C ALA A 26 27.15 -8.54 20.16
N GLN A 27 25.86 -8.53 20.50
CA GLN A 27 25.10 -7.30 20.69
C GLN A 27 25.78 -6.46 21.78
N SER A 28 26.26 -5.29 21.39
CA SER A 28 26.74 -4.29 22.35
C SER A 28 25.59 -3.84 23.25
N GLY A 29 25.88 -3.25 24.41
CA GLY A 29 24.84 -2.59 25.22
C GLY A 29 24.07 -1.51 24.44
N GLY A 30 24.73 -0.85 23.48
CA GLY A 30 24.13 0.10 22.57
C GLY A 30 23.15 -0.53 21.58
N ASP A 31 23.46 -1.72 21.07
CA ASP A 31 22.60 -2.47 20.13
C ASP A 31 21.28 -2.90 20.82
N THR A 32 21.37 -3.43 22.04
CA THR A 32 20.19 -3.83 22.83
C THR A 32 19.30 -2.62 23.13
N ALA A 33 19.89 -1.50 23.55
CA ALA A 33 19.16 -0.27 23.80
C ALA A 33 18.51 0.27 22.53
N LEU A 34 19.19 0.23 21.38
CA LEU A 34 18.66 0.67 20.09
C LEU A 34 17.46 -0.18 19.65
N ASN A 35 17.57 -1.50 19.76
CA ASN A 35 16.48 -2.40 19.41
C ASN A 35 15.24 -2.19 20.30
N ALA A 36 15.44 -1.91 21.60
CA ALA A 36 14.34 -1.56 22.50
C ALA A 36 13.63 -0.26 22.08
N ASP A 37 14.37 0.73 21.58
CA ASP A 37 13.77 1.96 21.05
C ASP A 37 13.06 1.74 19.72
N PHE A 38 13.59 0.92 18.82
CA PHE A 38 12.87 0.53 17.60
C PHE A 38 11.55 -0.16 17.92
N GLU A 39 11.56 -1.09 18.87
CA GLU A 39 10.34 -1.76 19.32
C GLU A 39 9.34 -0.77 19.90
N ARG A 40 9.79 0.15 20.77
CA ARG A 40 8.93 1.20 21.32
C ARG A 40 8.32 2.09 20.23
N ILE A 41 9.12 2.51 19.24
CA ILE A 41 8.66 3.34 18.12
C ILE A 41 7.65 2.57 17.28
N PHE A 42 7.92 1.30 16.99
CA PHE A 42 7.03 0.42 16.24
C PHE A 42 5.70 0.22 16.97
N GLN A 43 5.73 -0.15 18.25
CA GLN A 43 4.51 -0.36 19.05
C GLN A 43 3.69 0.92 19.18
N ALA A 44 4.33 2.09 19.36
CA ALA A 44 3.63 3.37 19.34
C ALA A 44 2.95 3.64 17.98
N SER A 45 3.60 3.29 16.87
CA SER A 45 3.02 3.38 15.53
C SER A 45 1.84 2.44 15.31
N VAL A 46 1.89 1.22 15.84
CA VAL A 46 0.79 0.26 15.75
C VAL A 46 -0.39 0.71 16.63
N ALA A 47 -0.13 1.16 17.84
CA ALA A 47 -1.15 1.56 18.81
C ALA A 47 -2.04 2.72 18.32
N ARG A 48 -1.54 3.56 17.41
CA ARG A 48 -2.26 4.70 16.82
C ARG A 48 -2.80 4.47 15.41
N SER A 49 -2.67 3.26 14.88
CA SER A 49 -3.06 2.90 13.52
C SER A 49 -3.88 1.60 13.54
N PRO A 50 -5.21 1.70 13.78
CA PRO A 50 -6.10 0.54 13.85
C PRO A 50 -5.99 -0.42 12.65
N GLU A 51 -5.87 0.12 11.44
CA GLU A 51 -5.76 -0.67 10.22
C GLU A 51 -4.41 -1.41 10.16
N LEU A 52 -3.30 -0.75 10.52
CA LEU A 52 -1.99 -1.39 10.60
C LEU A 52 -1.98 -2.51 11.66
N ALA A 53 -2.57 -2.25 12.83
CA ALA A 53 -2.69 -3.25 13.89
C ALA A 53 -3.45 -4.50 13.40
N THR A 54 -4.56 -4.32 12.68
CA THR A 54 -5.28 -5.45 12.07
C THR A 54 -4.45 -6.15 10.98
N SER A 55 -3.83 -5.41 10.06
CA SER A 55 -3.05 -6.00 8.97
C SER A 55 -1.85 -6.83 9.46
N LEU A 56 -1.32 -6.50 10.64
CA LEU A 56 -0.24 -7.25 11.29
C LEU A 56 -0.75 -8.32 12.28
N GLY A 57 -2.06 -8.44 12.50
CA GLY A 57 -2.64 -9.34 13.50
C GLY A 57 -2.26 -8.97 14.94
N LEU A 58 -2.03 -7.68 15.20
CA LEU A 58 -1.67 -7.08 16.48
C LEU A 58 -2.84 -6.37 17.18
N ASP A 59 -4.04 -6.36 16.58
CA ASP A 59 -5.29 -5.86 17.16
C ASP A 59 -5.87 -6.81 18.23
N LYS A 60 -5.04 -7.20 19.20
CA LYS A 60 -5.30 -8.20 20.26
C LYS A 60 -4.70 -7.75 21.59
N GLY A 61 -5.09 -8.42 22.68
CA GLY A 61 -4.58 -8.12 24.02
C GLY A 61 -4.77 -6.64 24.38
N PRO A 62 -3.72 -5.90 24.78
CA PRO A 62 -3.81 -4.46 25.07
C PRO A 62 -4.33 -3.60 23.91
N LEU A 63 -4.19 -4.07 22.67
CA LEU A 63 -4.63 -3.36 21.45
C LEU A 63 -5.94 -3.92 20.87
N ALA A 64 -6.66 -4.78 21.61
CA ALA A 64 -7.89 -5.42 21.12
C ALA A 64 -8.97 -4.42 20.71
N SER A 65 -9.02 -3.24 21.35
CA SER A 65 -9.98 -2.19 21.02
C SER A 65 -9.80 -1.64 19.59
N LEU A 66 -8.61 -1.76 19.00
CA LEU A 66 -8.32 -1.27 17.66
C LEU A 66 -9.05 -2.07 16.56
N LYS A 67 -9.44 -3.31 16.84
CA LYS A 67 -10.12 -4.20 15.87
C LYS A 67 -11.44 -3.61 15.36
N GLY A 68 -12.10 -2.80 16.18
CA GLY A 68 -13.36 -2.14 15.85
C GLY A 68 -13.22 -0.69 15.40
N GLN A 69 -12.00 -0.17 15.20
CA GLN A 69 -11.75 1.25 14.90
C GLN A 69 -11.24 1.46 13.47
N LEU A 70 -11.55 2.62 12.90
CA LEU A 70 -10.89 3.16 11.71
C LEU A 70 -10.10 4.43 12.08
N SER A 71 -8.97 4.64 11.41
CA SER A 71 -8.18 5.87 11.59
C SER A 71 -8.97 7.09 11.13
N PRO A 72 -9.07 8.15 11.96
CA PRO A 72 -9.65 9.42 11.52
C PRO A 72 -8.87 10.02 10.35
N ARG A 73 -9.56 10.63 9.38
CA ARG A 73 -8.96 11.30 8.21
C ARG A 73 -9.00 12.82 8.39
N THR A 74 -8.43 13.31 9.48
CA THR A 74 -8.51 14.73 9.89
C THR A 74 -7.15 15.43 9.88
N PRO A 75 -7.10 16.78 9.78
CA PRO A 75 -5.87 17.55 9.94
C PRO A 75 -5.16 17.25 11.27
N ASP A 76 -5.92 17.15 12.37
CA ASP A 76 -5.37 16.86 13.69
C ASP A 76 -4.68 15.50 13.76
N LYS A 77 -5.27 14.47 13.12
CA LYS A 77 -4.63 13.15 13.06
C LYS A 77 -3.31 13.23 12.30
N ARG A 78 -3.29 13.89 11.14
CA ARG A 78 -2.05 14.11 10.37
C ARG A 78 -1.00 14.87 11.20
N ALA A 79 -1.39 15.95 11.86
CA ALA A 79 -0.48 16.77 12.67
C ALA A 79 0.12 15.96 13.83
N ARG A 80 -0.71 15.18 14.56
CA ARG A 80 -0.24 14.27 15.60
C ARG A 80 0.73 13.23 15.05
N ASP A 81 0.39 12.61 13.91
CA ASP A 81 1.25 11.59 13.30
C ASP A 81 2.62 12.15 12.92
N VAL A 82 2.67 13.35 12.35
CA VAL A 82 3.92 14.05 12.02
C VAL A 82 4.71 14.37 13.29
N ALA A 83 4.06 14.90 14.32
CA ALA A 83 4.73 15.27 15.58
C ALA A 83 5.35 14.05 16.28
N GLU A 84 4.63 12.93 16.32
CA GLU A 84 5.12 11.68 16.93
C GLU A 84 6.25 11.06 16.12
N THR A 85 6.15 11.03 14.78
CA THR A 85 7.24 10.54 13.92
C THR A 85 8.49 11.41 14.04
N LYS A 86 8.33 12.73 14.19
CA LYS A 86 9.45 13.64 14.50
C LYS A 86 10.08 13.35 15.86
N ALA A 87 9.28 13.17 16.90
CA ALA A 87 9.78 12.84 18.22
C ALA A 87 10.52 11.50 18.22
N ALA A 88 10.02 10.50 17.49
CA ALA A 88 10.70 9.23 17.29
C ALA A 88 12.05 9.43 16.59
N LEU A 89 12.09 10.16 15.47
CA LEU A 89 13.33 10.45 14.73
C LEU A 89 14.36 11.18 15.61
N ALA A 90 13.93 12.20 16.36
CA ALA A 90 14.80 12.95 17.27
C ALA A 90 15.33 12.06 18.41
N SER A 91 14.51 11.15 18.96
CA SER A 91 14.93 10.24 20.03
C SER A 91 16.09 9.34 19.63
N LEU A 92 16.20 9.02 18.33
CA LEU A 92 17.25 8.18 17.79
C LEU A 92 18.61 8.89 17.72
N ALA A 93 18.70 10.23 17.85
CA ALA A 93 19.97 10.97 17.84
C ALA A 93 20.91 10.55 18.99
N ARG A 94 20.37 10.02 20.10
CA ARG A 94 21.16 9.55 21.25
C ARG A 94 22.11 8.38 20.94
N TYR A 95 21.93 7.72 19.79
CA TYR A 95 22.78 6.62 19.35
C TYR A 95 23.96 7.07 18.48
N ASP A 96 24.10 8.38 18.21
CA ASP A 96 25.26 8.92 17.54
C ASP A 96 26.50 8.73 18.42
N GLY A 97 27.47 7.96 17.93
CA GLY A 97 28.68 7.62 18.69
C GLY A 97 28.51 6.54 19.77
N ALA A 98 27.36 5.85 19.84
CA ALA A 98 27.05 4.87 20.90
C ALA A 98 27.76 3.50 20.78
N GLY A 99 28.87 3.41 20.04
CA GLY A 99 29.63 2.16 19.90
C GLY A 99 28.83 1.01 19.25
N LEU A 100 27.88 1.33 18.36
CA LEU A 100 27.02 0.35 17.69
C LEU A 100 27.80 -0.62 16.80
N SER A 101 27.32 -1.87 16.71
CA SER A 101 27.79 -2.82 15.69
C SER A 101 27.51 -2.31 14.26
N PRO A 102 28.22 -2.81 13.23
CA PRO A 102 27.95 -2.43 11.84
C PRO A 102 26.49 -2.67 11.42
N ALA A 103 25.88 -3.78 11.85
CA ALA A 103 24.48 -4.08 11.57
C ALA A 103 23.52 -3.10 12.28
N ALA A 104 23.79 -2.75 13.54
CA ALA A 104 23.00 -1.78 14.28
C ALA A 104 23.09 -0.37 13.67
N LYS A 105 24.26 0.03 13.17
CA LYS A 105 24.43 1.30 12.42
C LYS A 105 23.57 1.32 11.16
N LEU A 106 23.62 0.26 10.36
CA LEU A 106 22.78 0.15 9.16
C LEU A 106 21.29 0.21 9.49
N ASN A 107 20.85 -0.52 10.52
CA ASN A 107 19.45 -0.49 10.96
C ASN A 107 19.04 0.91 11.42
N LEU A 108 19.90 1.63 12.15
CA LEU A 108 19.67 3.01 12.56
C LEU A 108 19.51 3.94 11.35
N GLU A 109 20.38 3.81 10.34
CA GLU A 109 20.29 4.59 9.10
C GLU A 109 18.99 4.32 8.35
N VAL A 110 18.60 3.05 8.19
CA VAL A 110 17.36 2.66 7.52
C VAL A 110 16.13 3.18 8.25
N VAL A 111 16.07 3.05 9.58
CA VAL A 111 14.94 3.55 10.37
C VAL A 111 14.87 5.06 10.33
N ARG A 112 16.00 5.77 10.48
CA ARG A 112 16.03 7.24 10.35
C ARG A 112 15.56 7.70 8.97
N TYR A 113 16.04 7.05 7.91
CA TYR A 113 15.61 7.34 6.54
C TYR A 113 14.10 7.12 6.36
N SER A 114 13.56 6.02 6.87
CA SER A 114 12.12 5.72 6.81
C SER A 114 11.28 6.77 7.55
N LEU A 115 11.65 7.13 8.78
CA LEU A 115 10.92 8.14 9.56
C LEU A 115 11.00 9.53 8.93
N ALA A 116 12.18 9.94 8.43
CA ALA A 116 12.36 11.20 7.72
C ALA A 116 11.53 11.25 6.43
N THR A 117 11.47 10.15 5.70
CA THR A 117 10.68 10.01 4.48
C THR A 117 9.17 10.17 4.73
N GLN A 118 8.67 9.62 5.85
CA GLN A 118 7.25 9.72 6.23
C GLN A 118 6.80 11.18 6.48
N ILE A 119 7.67 12.04 7.01
CA ILE A 119 7.32 13.43 7.36
C ILE A 119 7.66 14.44 6.26
N ALA A 120 8.53 14.09 5.31
CA ALA A 120 9.03 15.01 4.30
C ALA A 120 7.93 15.70 3.47
N ALA A 121 6.95 14.93 2.95
CA ALA A 121 5.87 15.49 2.15
C ALA A 121 4.79 16.22 2.98
N PRO A 122 4.36 15.71 4.15
CA PRO A 122 3.49 16.46 5.04
C PRO A 122 4.05 17.83 5.43
N GLU A 123 5.35 17.92 5.73
CA GLU A 123 5.97 19.17 6.12
C GLU A 123 6.19 20.12 4.94
N LYS A 124 6.76 19.61 3.85
CA LYS A 124 7.16 20.47 2.72
C LYS A 124 5.96 20.91 1.89
N PHE A 125 4.96 20.05 1.75
CA PHE A 125 3.86 20.25 0.82
C PHE A 125 2.48 20.16 1.45
N GLY A 126 2.34 19.77 2.72
CA GLY A 126 1.03 19.59 3.33
C GLY A 126 0.19 18.48 2.67
N MET A 127 0.84 17.41 2.19
CA MET A 127 0.19 16.24 1.58
C MET A 127 0.66 14.95 2.26
N ASP A 128 -0.12 13.89 2.13
CA ASP A 128 0.20 12.62 2.81
C ASP A 128 1.35 11.86 2.13
N SER A 129 1.44 11.90 0.79
CA SER A 129 2.43 11.14 0.03
C SER A 129 2.78 11.83 -1.29
N PRO A 130 4.06 11.93 -1.67
CA PRO A 130 4.43 12.43 -2.99
C PRO A 130 4.27 11.35 -4.08
N ILE A 131 4.37 10.06 -3.72
CA ILE A 131 4.14 8.91 -4.61
C ILE A 131 2.64 8.78 -4.94
N ARG A 132 1.76 9.08 -3.97
CA ARG A 132 0.31 9.10 -4.14
C ARG A 132 -0.23 10.50 -3.77
N PRO A 133 -0.03 11.50 -4.65
CA PRO A 133 -0.20 12.92 -4.31
C PRO A 133 -1.67 13.39 -4.23
N TYR A 134 -2.63 12.53 -4.56
CA TYR A 134 -4.05 12.83 -4.51
C TYR A 134 -4.72 11.98 -3.44
N ARG A 135 -5.59 12.61 -2.66
CA ARG A 135 -6.34 11.93 -1.60
C ARG A 135 -7.45 11.04 -2.15
N ILE A 136 -8.24 11.58 -3.07
CA ILE A 136 -9.31 10.84 -3.75
C ILE A 136 -8.97 10.74 -5.24
N PHE A 137 -8.73 9.51 -5.70
CA PHE A 137 -8.40 9.18 -7.10
C PHE A 137 -8.68 7.71 -7.38
N GLN A 138 -8.61 7.25 -8.64
CA GLN A 138 -9.12 5.92 -9.04
C GLN A 138 -8.46 4.69 -8.36
N GLN A 139 -7.37 4.92 -7.62
CA GLN A 139 -6.58 3.90 -6.91
C GLN A 139 -6.36 4.26 -5.42
N GLY A 140 -7.09 5.23 -4.88
CA GLY A 140 -6.94 5.65 -3.49
C GLY A 140 -8.04 6.56 -2.96
N GLY A 141 -8.11 6.63 -1.64
CA GLY A 141 -9.23 7.19 -0.89
C GLY A 141 -9.94 6.11 -0.09
N ALA A 142 -10.67 6.51 0.94
CA ALA A 142 -11.37 5.63 1.86
C ALA A 142 -12.44 4.79 1.13
N TYR A 143 -13.10 5.36 0.09
CA TYR A 143 -14.07 4.63 -0.73
C TYR A 143 -13.47 3.37 -1.38
N PHE A 144 -12.17 3.39 -1.68
CA PHE A 144 -11.43 2.28 -2.29
C PHE A 144 -10.78 1.39 -1.22
N GLN A 145 -10.09 2.01 -0.26
CA GLN A 145 -9.24 1.30 0.70
C GLN A 145 -10.02 0.57 1.80
N VAL A 146 -11.10 1.16 2.34
CA VAL A 146 -11.82 0.57 3.47
C VAL A 146 -12.54 -0.71 3.07
N PRO A 147 -13.27 -0.78 1.93
CA PRO A 147 -13.87 -2.03 1.47
C PRO A 147 -12.84 -3.14 1.24
N ASP A 148 -11.69 -2.81 0.63
CA ASP A 148 -10.61 -3.78 0.42
C ASP A 148 -10.06 -4.29 1.75
N PHE A 149 -9.68 -3.39 2.66
CA PHE A 149 -9.19 -3.73 3.99
C PHE A 149 -10.16 -4.62 4.80
N LEU A 150 -11.45 -4.30 4.79
CA LEU A 150 -12.45 -5.10 5.47
C LEU A 150 -12.57 -6.52 4.88
N ASN A 151 -12.40 -6.65 3.56
CA ASN A 151 -12.46 -7.93 2.87
C ASN A 151 -11.22 -8.79 3.07
N THR A 152 -10.02 -8.17 3.05
CA THR A 152 -8.74 -8.88 2.97
C THR A 152 -8.02 -9.02 4.30
N ALA A 153 -8.15 -8.05 5.22
CA ALA A 153 -7.36 -8.00 6.45
C ALA A 153 -8.19 -8.18 7.73
N HIS A 154 -9.40 -7.61 7.82
CA HIS A 154 -10.22 -7.80 9.01
C HIS A 154 -10.64 -9.27 9.14
N THR A 155 -10.21 -9.94 10.21
CA THR A 155 -10.54 -11.35 10.47
C THR A 155 -11.92 -11.50 11.12
N ILE A 156 -12.63 -12.59 10.82
CA ILE A 156 -13.84 -13.01 11.54
C ILE A 156 -13.65 -14.45 11.98
N ASN A 157 -13.39 -14.64 13.27
CA ASN A 157 -13.23 -15.95 13.89
C ASN A 157 -14.29 -16.20 14.98
N ALA A 158 -14.78 -15.13 15.63
CA ALA A 158 -15.80 -15.20 16.66
C ALA A 158 -16.77 -14.01 16.58
N THR A 159 -17.87 -14.06 17.33
CA THR A 159 -18.89 -13.00 17.39
C THR A 159 -18.31 -11.60 17.65
N PRO A 160 -17.35 -11.38 18.58
CA PRO A 160 -16.75 -10.06 18.79
C PRO A 160 -16.07 -9.48 17.54
N ASP A 161 -15.55 -10.33 16.65
CA ASP A 161 -14.93 -9.88 15.40
C ASP A 161 -15.99 -9.36 14.43
N ALA A 162 -17.13 -10.07 14.31
CA ALA A 162 -18.26 -9.62 13.50
C ALA A 162 -18.83 -8.28 14.02
N GLU A 163 -18.90 -8.08 15.34
CA GLU A 163 -19.28 -6.80 15.94
C GLU A 163 -18.26 -5.70 15.63
N ALA A 164 -16.96 -6.02 15.69
CA ALA A 164 -15.90 -5.08 15.32
C ALA A 164 -15.97 -4.69 13.83
N TYR A 165 -16.36 -5.62 12.93
CA TYR A 165 -16.64 -5.32 11.53
C TYR A 165 -17.78 -4.29 11.40
N LEU A 166 -18.89 -4.50 12.10
CA LEU A 166 -20.02 -3.56 12.11
C LEU A 166 -19.61 -2.18 12.66
N SER A 167 -18.78 -2.14 13.70
CA SER A 167 -18.24 -0.89 14.25
C SER A 167 -17.40 -0.12 13.22
N ARG A 168 -16.57 -0.82 12.42
CA ARG A 168 -15.82 -0.19 11.33
C ARG A 168 -16.73 0.30 10.20
N LEU A 169 -17.75 -0.48 9.82
CA LEU A 169 -18.76 -0.03 8.86
C LEU A 169 -19.46 1.25 9.33
N ASP A 170 -19.76 1.33 10.63
CA ASP A 170 -20.42 2.49 11.22
C ASP A 170 -19.56 3.76 11.11
N GLN A 171 -18.26 3.63 11.39
CA GLN A 171 -17.28 4.71 11.27
C GLN A 171 -16.95 5.07 9.82
N PHE A 172 -17.20 4.17 8.86
CA PHE A 172 -16.80 4.38 7.48
C PHE A 172 -17.48 5.61 6.86
N GLY A 173 -18.77 5.86 7.15
CA GLY A 173 -19.45 7.08 6.72
C GLY A 173 -18.74 8.36 7.21
N THR A 174 -18.35 8.40 8.48
CA THR A 174 -17.59 9.51 9.06
C THR A 174 -16.23 9.68 8.39
N VAL A 175 -15.53 8.59 8.12
CA VAL A 175 -14.22 8.61 7.45
C VAL A 175 -14.33 9.18 6.03
N LEU A 176 -15.38 8.83 5.28
CA LEU A 176 -15.66 9.38 3.95
C LEU A 176 -15.90 10.90 4.00
N ASP A 177 -16.66 11.39 4.98
CA ASP A 177 -16.92 12.82 5.15
C ASP A 177 -15.64 13.59 5.54
N GLN A 178 -14.84 13.03 6.46
CA GLN A 178 -13.55 13.61 6.85
C GLN A 178 -12.59 13.71 5.66
N GLU A 179 -12.50 12.64 4.87
CA GLU A 179 -11.68 12.62 3.65
C GLU A 179 -12.16 13.61 2.60
N SER A 180 -13.48 13.78 2.47
CA SER A 180 -14.10 14.77 1.59
C SER A 180 -13.73 16.20 2.00
N ALA A 181 -13.79 16.53 3.29
CA ALA A 181 -13.37 17.84 3.80
C ALA A 181 -11.89 18.12 3.53
N MET A 182 -11.03 17.12 3.76
CA MET A 182 -9.60 17.22 3.44
C MET A 182 -9.36 17.42 1.94
N GLN A 183 -10.04 16.66 1.07
CA GLN A 183 -9.91 16.79 -0.38
C GLN A 183 -10.36 18.17 -0.87
N GLN A 184 -11.41 18.74 -0.27
CA GLN A 184 -11.84 20.11 -0.57
C GLN A 184 -10.76 21.14 -0.22
N ALA A 185 -10.12 21.02 0.94
CA ALA A 185 -9.03 21.90 1.34
C ALA A 185 -7.78 21.75 0.44
N GLU A 186 -7.46 20.52 0.03
CA GLU A 186 -6.35 20.23 -0.88
C GLU A 186 -6.64 20.78 -2.30
N ALA A 187 -7.87 20.65 -2.79
CA ALA A 187 -8.28 21.18 -4.09
C ALA A 187 -8.22 22.72 -4.15
N ALA A 188 -8.55 23.41 -3.04
CA ALA A 188 -8.40 24.86 -2.93
C ALA A 188 -6.94 25.33 -3.09
N ARG A 189 -5.97 24.44 -2.83
CA ARG A 189 -4.53 24.66 -3.04
C ARG A 189 -4.04 24.13 -4.40
N GLY A 190 -4.93 23.70 -5.28
CA GLY A 190 -4.58 23.12 -6.58
C GLY A 190 -4.10 21.67 -6.55
N LEU A 191 -4.29 20.94 -5.44
CA LEU A 191 -3.97 19.51 -5.32
C LEU A 191 -5.22 18.67 -5.59
N LEU A 192 -5.42 18.31 -6.85
CA LEU A 192 -6.56 17.52 -7.32
C LEU A 192 -6.13 16.60 -8.45
N ALA A 193 -6.65 15.36 -8.47
CA ALA A 193 -6.32 14.37 -9.49
C ALA A 193 -6.69 14.85 -10.91
N PRO A 194 -6.03 14.32 -11.97
CA PRO A 194 -6.34 14.73 -13.34
C PRO A 194 -7.75 14.29 -13.73
N GLY A 195 -8.36 15.01 -14.68
CA GLY A 195 -9.78 14.85 -15.02
C GLY A 195 -10.20 13.41 -15.35
N TRP A 196 -9.39 12.69 -16.12
CA TRP A 196 -9.63 11.27 -16.44
C TRP A 196 -9.62 10.37 -15.20
N SER A 197 -8.76 10.67 -14.22
CA SER A 197 -8.67 9.89 -12.99
C SER A 197 -9.92 10.13 -12.13
N LEU A 198 -10.40 11.37 -12.08
CA LEU A 198 -11.66 11.70 -11.41
C LEU A 198 -12.88 11.08 -12.10
N ASP A 199 -12.87 10.94 -13.42
CA ASP A 199 -13.92 10.20 -14.15
C ASP A 199 -13.99 8.73 -13.74
N LEU A 200 -12.83 8.06 -13.69
CA LEU A 200 -12.74 6.69 -13.21
C LEU A 200 -13.17 6.58 -11.73
N THR A 201 -12.73 7.51 -10.88
CA THR A 201 -13.15 7.61 -9.48
C THR A 201 -14.67 7.70 -9.35
N LEU A 202 -15.31 8.63 -10.08
CA LEU A 202 -16.76 8.79 -10.05
C LEU A 202 -17.48 7.52 -10.54
N GLY A 203 -16.97 6.88 -11.60
CA GLY A 203 -17.49 5.59 -12.07
C GLY A 203 -17.42 4.51 -10.99
N GLN A 204 -16.28 4.39 -10.30
CA GLN A 204 -16.10 3.42 -9.22
C GLN A 204 -17.00 3.73 -8.00
N MET A 205 -17.08 4.99 -7.57
CA MET A 205 -17.94 5.40 -6.45
C MET A 205 -19.42 5.13 -6.75
N ARG A 206 -19.90 5.47 -7.95
CA ARG A 206 -21.27 5.18 -8.38
C ARG A 206 -21.54 3.68 -8.44
N LYS A 207 -20.57 2.87 -8.91
CA LYS A 207 -20.69 1.41 -8.91
C LYS A 207 -20.77 0.84 -7.48
N LEU A 208 -19.98 1.37 -6.55
CA LEU A 208 -20.03 0.98 -5.14
C LEU A 208 -21.39 1.35 -4.52
N ARG A 209 -21.84 2.58 -4.74
CA ARG A 209 -23.10 3.13 -4.23
C ARG A 209 -24.35 2.47 -4.83
N GLY A 210 -24.30 2.09 -6.10
CA GLY A 210 -25.46 1.57 -6.86
C GLY A 210 -25.87 0.15 -6.52
N GLN A 211 -25.10 -0.58 -5.71
CA GLN A 211 -25.47 -1.91 -5.22
C GLN A 211 -26.56 -1.79 -4.14
N PRO A 212 -27.60 -2.63 -4.11
CA PRO A 212 -28.46 -2.73 -2.93
C PRO A 212 -27.63 -3.05 -1.68
N ALA A 213 -27.86 -2.35 -0.56
CA ALA A 213 -26.99 -2.45 0.61
C ALA A 213 -26.82 -3.90 1.10
N ALA A 214 -27.92 -4.67 1.14
CA ALA A 214 -27.92 -6.07 1.57
C ALA A 214 -27.10 -7.02 0.67
N THR A 215 -26.94 -6.68 -0.62
CA THR A 215 -26.19 -7.49 -1.59
C THR A 215 -24.83 -6.88 -1.94
N SER A 216 -24.46 -5.75 -1.34
CA SER A 216 -23.15 -5.14 -1.50
C SER A 216 -22.03 -6.09 -1.08
N SER A 217 -20.86 -5.97 -1.73
CA SER A 217 -19.72 -6.86 -1.46
C SER A 217 -19.25 -6.81 0.00
N ILE A 218 -19.29 -5.64 0.62
CA ILE A 218 -18.91 -5.44 2.03
C ILE A 218 -19.87 -6.18 2.98
N VAL A 219 -21.19 -6.15 2.74
CA VAL A 219 -22.15 -6.89 3.55
C VAL A 219 -22.02 -8.39 3.31
N GLN A 220 -21.91 -8.80 2.05
CA GLN A 220 -21.80 -10.22 1.68
C GLN A 220 -20.51 -10.87 2.17
N SER A 221 -19.41 -10.11 2.28
CA SER A 221 -18.16 -10.56 2.87
C SER A 221 -18.33 -10.92 4.35
N LEU A 222 -18.94 -10.03 5.15
CA LEU A 222 -19.27 -10.29 6.55
C LEU A 222 -20.15 -11.53 6.69
N VAL A 223 -21.27 -11.60 5.94
CA VAL A 223 -22.24 -12.70 6.02
C VAL A 223 -21.56 -14.04 5.68
N LYS A 224 -20.90 -14.15 4.53
CA LYS A 224 -20.25 -15.40 4.10
C LYS A 224 -19.22 -15.89 5.12
N ARG A 225 -18.39 -14.98 5.62
CA ARG A 225 -17.33 -15.33 6.59
C ARG A 225 -17.89 -15.67 7.97
N ALA A 226 -18.93 -14.98 8.43
CA ALA A 226 -19.62 -15.31 9.67
C ALA A 226 -20.32 -16.69 9.58
N THR A 227 -21.03 -16.96 8.48
CA THR A 227 -21.67 -18.27 8.23
C THR A 227 -20.63 -19.39 8.14
N ALA A 228 -19.52 -19.19 7.44
CA ALA A 228 -18.44 -20.19 7.36
C ALA A 228 -17.81 -20.52 8.73
N LYS A 229 -17.97 -19.64 9.72
CA LYS A 229 -17.53 -19.84 11.11
C LYS A 229 -18.66 -20.30 12.05
N GLY A 230 -19.87 -20.53 11.53
CA GLY A 230 -21.03 -20.93 12.32
C GLY A 230 -21.54 -19.84 13.27
N LEU A 231 -21.23 -18.57 13.01
CA LEU A 231 -21.65 -17.46 13.87
C LEU A 231 -23.11 -17.11 13.62
N THR A 232 -23.95 -17.27 14.64
CA THR A 232 -25.37 -16.89 14.58
C THR A 232 -25.54 -15.39 14.81
N GLY A 233 -26.50 -14.78 14.11
CA GLY A 233 -26.81 -13.35 14.23
C GLY A 233 -27.39 -12.77 12.95
N ASP A 234 -28.10 -11.64 13.08
CA ASP A 234 -28.65 -10.91 11.93
C ASP A 234 -27.60 -10.00 11.29
N TRP A 235 -26.49 -10.59 10.84
CA TRP A 235 -25.35 -9.86 10.29
C TRP A 235 -25.72 -9.08 9.04
N GLN A 236 -26.57 -9.66 8.18
CA GLN A 236 -26.97 -9.05 6.93
C GLN A 236 -27.81 -7.79 7.17
N ALA A 237 -28.88 -7.85 7.98
CA ALA A 237 -29.74 -6.68 8.14
C ALA A 237 -29.03 -5.57 8.92
N ARG A 238 -28.24 -5.92 9.94
CA ARG A 238 -27.47 -4.93 10.72
C ARG A 238 -26.45 -4.20 9.85
N ALA A 239 -25.66 -4.94 9.06
CA ALA A 239 -24.68 -4.34 8.16
C ALA A 239 -25.35 -3.54 7.04
N ALA A 240 -26.41 -4.08 6.41
CA ALA A 240 -27.17 -3.39 5.37
C ALA A 240 -27.74 -2.06 5.86
N LYS A 241 -28.30 -2.03 7.08
CA LYS A 241 -28.80 -0.81 7.72
C LYS A 241 -27.70 0.25 7.88
N ILE A 242 -26.51 -0.14 8.34
CA ILE A 242 -25.36 0.77 8.47
C ILE A 242 -24.92 1.29 7.10
N VAL A 243 -24.78 0.39 6.13
CA VAL A 243 -24.35 0.75 4.78
C VAL A 243 -25.32 1.73 4.13
N ASP A 244 -26.62 1.45 4.19
CA ASP A 244 -27.65 2.30 3.58
C ASP A 244 -27.72 3.68 4.27
N ALA A 245 -27.80 3.70 5.61
CA ALA A 245 -28.00 4.93 6.36
C ALA A 245 -26.76 5.82 6.44
N LYS A 246 -25.56 5.23 6.55
CA LYS A 246 -24.31 5.98 6.82
C LYS A 246 -23.37 5.99 5.62
N VAL A 247 -22.99 4.82 5.12
CA VAL A 247 -21.95 4.71 4.08
C VAL A 247 -22.43 5.29 2.76
N TYR A 248 -23.62 4.90 2.31
CA TYR A 248 -24.19 5.33 1.04
C TYR A 248 -24.53 6.82 1.06
N SER A 249 -25.07 7.33 2.16
CA SER A 249 -25.27 8.76 2.36
C SER A 249 -23.96 9.56 2.25
N ALA A 250 -22.86 9.07 2.85
CA ALA A 250 -21.56 9.71 2.75
C ALA A 250 -20.94 9.59 1.35
N LEU A 251 -21.11 8.45 0.66
CA LEU A 251 -20.70 8.30 -0.74
C LEU A 251 -21.44 9.27 -1.65
N ASP A 252 -22.75 9.48 -1.47
CA ASP A 252 -23.52 10.44 -2.26
C ASP A 252 -22.96 11.86 -2.10
N ARG A 253 -22.58 12.26 -0.88
CA ARG A 253 -21.90 13.55 -0.62
C ARG A 253 -20.51 13.62 -1.25
N GLN A 254 -19.73 12.55 -1.16
CA GLN A 254 -18.38 12.49 -1.72
C GLN A 254 -18.41 12.53 -3.25
N ILE A 255 -19.36 11.84 -3.89
CA ILE A 255 -19.62 11.91 -5.34
C ILE A 255 -19.93 13.35 -5.74
N ALA A 256 -20.88 14.00 -5.06
CA ALA A 256 -21.26 15.38 -5.35
C ALA A 256 -20.10 16.37 -5.15
N LEU A 257 -19.24 16.14 -4.16
CA LEU A 257 -18.00 16.91 -3.98
C LEU A 257 -17.08 16.74 -5.19
N ILE A 258 -16.79 15.50 -5.59
CA ILE A 258 -15.86 15.24 -6.70
C ILE A 258 -16.41 15.77 -8.02
N GLU A 259 -17.72 15.66 -8.28
CA GLU A 259 -18.37 16.28 -9.44
C GLU A 259 -18.18 17.80 -9.46
N ARG A 260 -18.34 18.46 -8.31
CA ARG A 260 -18.13 19.91 -8.16
C ARG A 260 -16.66 20.32 -8.33
N LEU A 261 -15.72 19.52 -7.83
CA LEU A 261 -14.28 19.81 -7.90
C LEU A 261 -13.68 19.46 -9.27
N LYS A 262 -14.17 18.44 -9.97
CA LYS A 262 -13.63 17.99 -11.25
C LYS A 262 -13.37 19.13 -12.25
N PRO A 263 -14.30 20.07 -12.53
CA PRO A 263 -14.05 21.15 -13.49
C PRO A 263 -12.96 22.14 -13.05
N THR A 264 -12.52 22.12 -11.78
CA THR A 264 -11.46 22.99 -11.27
C THR A 264 -10.07 22.36 -11.35
N THR A 265 -9.95 21.11 -11.79
CA THR A 265 -8.63 20.47 -11.96
C THR A 265 -7.88 21.11 -13.13
N LYS A 266 -6.57 21.31 -12.97
CA LYS A 266 -5.74 21.83 -14.06
C LYS A 266 -5.62 20.81 -15.20
N PRO A 267 -5.56 21.27 -16.47
CA PRO A 267 -5.39 20.37 -17.61
C PRO A 267 -4.03 19.65 -17.57
N GLY A 268 -3.97 18.49 -18.22
CA GLY A 268 -2.77 17.64 -18.30
C GLY A 268 -2.77 16.48 -17.31
N ASP A 269 -1.87 15.52 -17.55
CA ASP A 269 -1.85 14.23 -16.83
C ASP A 269 -0.73 14.13 -15.80
N GLY A 270 0.37 14.86 -16.01
CA GLY A 270 1.55 14.83 -15.16
C GLY A 270 1.39 15.65 -13.88
N ILE A 271 2.14 15.29 -12.84
CA ILE A 271 2.14 16.00 -11.56
C ILE A 271 2.69 17.43 -11.67
N TRP A 272 3.51 17.74 -12.69
CA TRP A 272 4.03 19.08 -12.98
C TRP A 272 2.93 20.15 -13.09
N ARG A 273 1.68 19.77 -13.38
CA ARG A 273 0.55 20.72 -13.46
C ARG A 273 0.16 21.32 -12.10
N VAL A 274 0.39 20.61 -10.99
CA VAL A 274 0.01 21.10 -9.64
C VAL A 274 1.09 22.01 -9.05
N PRO A 275 0.77 22.89 -8.08
CA PRO A 275 1.79 23.70 -7.42
C PRO A 275 2.91 22.84 -6.82
N ASN A 276 4.16 23.25 -7.07
CA ASN A 276 5.38 22.50 -6.72
C ASN A 276 5.53 21.13 -7.41
N GLY A 277 4.87 20.90 -8.54
CA GLY A 277 4.83 19.60 -9.23
C GLY A 277 6.22 18.98 -9.49
N ASP A 278 7.20 19.77 -9.94
CA ASP A 278 8.56 19.27 -10.18
C ASP A 278 9.24 18.81 -8.89
N ALA A 279 9.09 19.56 -7.81
CA ALA A 279 9.65 19.22 -6.51
C ALA A 279 8.95 18.01 -5.88
N ILE A 280 7.64 17.86 -6.10
CA ILE A 280 6.86 16.69 -5.70
C ILE A 280 7.33 15.46 -6.49
N TYR A 281 7.52 15.59 -7.81
CA TYR A 281 8.01 14.51 -8.66
C TYR A 281 9.41 14.05 -8.27
N ALA A 282 10.34 14.99 -8.06
CA ALA A 282 11.70 14.67 -7.61
C ALA A 282 11.70 13.97 -6.24
N MET A 283 10.85 14.41 -5.30
CA MET A 283 10.69 13.74 -4.01
C MET A 283 10.10 12.33 -4.19
N ALA A 284 9.06 12.16 -5.01
CA ALA A 284 8.47 10.86 -5.29
C ALA A 284 9.48 9.89 -5.92
N LEU A 285 10.31 10.38 -6.86
CA LEU A 285 11.37 9.60 -7.51
C LEU A 285 12.43 9.15 -6.50
N ASN A 286 12.89 10.04 -5.62
CA ASN A 286 13.83 9.67 -4.57
C ASN A 286 13.21 8.64 -3.60
N GLN A 287 11.96 8.83 -3.18
CA GLN A 287 11.29 7.89 -2.28
C GLN A 287 11.05 6.51 -2.93
N ALA A 288 10.78 6.47 -4.23
CA ALA A 288 10.50 5.22 -4.94
C ALA A 288 11.77 4.43 -5.31
N THR A 289 12.90 5.13 -5.49
CA THR A 289 14.14 4.52 -6.03
C THR A 289 15.31 4.52 -5.05
N THR A 290 15.22 5.30 -3.97
CA THR A 290 16.32 5.64 -3.04
C THR A 290 17.56 6.25 -3.70
N THR A 291 17.48 6.62 -4.99
CA THR A 291 18.56 7.27 -5.74
C THR A 291 18.47 8.80 -5.64
N THR A 292 19.58 9.48 -5.87
CA THR A 292 19.66 10.94 -5.99
C THR A 292 19.64 11.41 -7.45
N MET A 293 19.34 10.51 -8.41
CA MET A 293 19.29 10.84 -9.83
C MET A 293 18.15 11.81 -10.12
N SER A 294 18.39 12.75 -11.03
CA SER A 294 17.38 13.65 -11.54
C SER A 294 16.36 12.91 -12.44
N PRO A 295 15.14 13.46 -12.59
CA PRO A 295 14.16 12.98 -13.56
C PRO A 295 14.73 12.75 -14.97
N ASP A 296 15.55 13.67 -15.46
CA ASP A 296 16.14 13.60 -16.81
C ASP A 296 17.17 12.48 -16.94
N GLU A 297 17.96 12.23 -15.89
CA GLU A 297 18.89 11.10 -15.86
C GLU A 297 18.15 9.78 -15.88
N VAL A 298 17.11 9.63 -15.05
CA VAL A 298 16.28 8.41 -15.02
C VAL A 298 15.57 8.20 -16.35
N HIS A 299 15.06 9.27 -16.98
CA HIS A 299 14.45 9.18 -18.30
C HIS A 299 15.43 8.68 -19.37
N ARG A 300 16.66 9.22 -19.37
CA ARG A 300 17.71 8.81 -20.31
C ARG A 300 18.12 7.35 -20.11
N ILE A 301 18.26 6.91 -18.86
CA ILE A 301 18.53 5.50 -18.53
C ILE A 301 17.39 4.62 -19.04
N GLY A 302 16.13 5.03 -18.80
CA GLY A 302 14.95 4.31 -19.29
C GLY A 302 14.95 4.14 -20.81
N LEU A 303 15.23 5.19 -21.56
CA LEU A 303 15.34 5.12 -23.03
C LEU A 303 16.44 4.16 -23.49
N ALA A 304 17.60 4.20 -22.83
CA ALA A 304 18.71 3.29 -23.14
C ALA A 304 18.33 1.82 -22.86
N GLN A 305 17.69 1.55 -21.71
CA GLN A 305 17.22 0.22 -21.34
C GLN A 305 16.13 -0.31 -22.29
N VAL A 306 15.19 0.55 -22.72
CA VAL A 306 14.19 0.18 -23.74
C VAL A 306 14.86 -0.24 -25.04
N ALA A 307 15.85 0.54 -25.53
CA ALA A 307 16.56 0.21 -26.76
C ALA A 307 17.32 -1.13 -26.64
N GLU A 308 18.05 -1.33 -25.53
CA GLU A 308 18.82 -2.54 -25.26
C GLU A 308 17.92 -3.79 -25.19
N ILE A 309 16.88 -3.76 -24.36
CA ILE A 309 15.97 -4.90 -24.17
C ILE A 309 15.19 -5.18 -25.47
N THR A 310 14.80 -4.14 -26.21
CA THR A 310 14.12 -4.32 -27.51
C THR A 310 15.03 -5.03 -28.51
N ALA A 311 16.34 -4.71 -28.56
CA ALA A 311 17.29 -5.40 -29.45
C ALA A 311 17.50 -6.87 -29.07
N GLN A 312 17.56 -7.17 -27.77
CA GLN A 312 17.65 -8.55 -27.28
C GLN A 312 16.39 -9.34 -27.65
N LEU A 313 15.21 -8.79 -27.39
CA LEU A 313 13.93 -9.41 -27.74
C LEU A 313 13.79 -9.61 -29.25
N ASP A 314 14.20 -8.65 -30.07
CA ASP A 314 14.18 -8.78 -31.53
C ASP A 314 14.98 -10.01 -32.00
N THR A 315 16.19 -10.18 -31.46
CA THR A 315 17.08 -11.30 -31.78
C THR A 315 16.46 -12.64 -31.38
N ILE A 316 15.93 -12.74 -30.16
CA ILE A 316 15.30 -13.96 -29.64
C ILE A 316 14.04 -14.29 -30.44
N LEU A 317 13.15 -13.31 -30.67
CA LEU A 317 11.91 -13.55 -31.42
C LEU A 317 12.17 -14.01 -32.85
N LYS A 318 13.17 -13.42 -33.53
CA LYS A 318 13.58 -13.87 -34.87
C LYS A 318 14.10 -15.31 -34.87
N SER A 319 14.87 -15.71 -33.85
CA SER A 319 15.35 -17.10 -33.75
C SER A 319 14.23 -18.10 -33.51
N GLN A 320 13.10 -17.66 -32.92
CA GLN A 320 11.88 -18.44 -32.74
C GLN A 320 10.89 -18.32 -33.93
N GLY A 321 11.30 -17.72 -35.04
CA GLY A 321 10.47 -17.60 -36.26
C GLY A 321 9.52 -16.38 -36.29
N PHE A 322 9.50 -15.55 -35.26
CA PHE A 322 8.75 -14.30 -35.24
C PHE A 322 9.58 -13.16 -35.86
N THR A 323 9.48 -13.00 -37.19
CA THR A 323 10.33 -12.07 -37.96
C THR A 323 9.63 -10.82 -38.47
N THR A 324 8.29 -10.75 -38.41
CA THR A 324 7.49 -9.67 -39.02
C THR A 324 6.77 -8.83 -37.97
N GLY A 325 6.93 -7.50 -38.06
CA GLY A 325 6.35 -6.51 -37.16
C GLY A 325 7.32 -6.02 -36.09
N THR A 326 6.88 -5.04 -35.31
CA THR A 326 7.57 -4.56 -34.11
C THR A 326 7.78 -5.69 -33.10
N VAL A 327 8.68 -5.50 -32.14
CA VAL A 327 8.83 -6.45 -31.01
C VAL A 327 7.51 -6.62 -30.25
N GLY A 328 6.79 -5.53 -30.00
CA GLY A 328 5.49 -5.57 -29.31
C GLY A 328 4.44 -6.41 -30.05
N GLU A 329 4.31 -6.23 -31.37
CA GLU A 329 3.39 -7.03 -32.19
C GLU A 329 3.75 -8.53 -32.20
N ARG A 330 5.05 -8.84 -32.21
CA ARG A 330 5.52 -10.23 -32.18
C ARG A 330 5.29 -10.89 -30.82
N LEU A 331 5.53 -10.17 -29.72
CA LEU A 331 5.15 -10.62 -28.39
C LEU A 331 3.64 -10.83 -28.26
N ALA A 332 2.82 -9.94 -28.81
CA ALA A 332 1.37 -10.09 -28.81
C ALA A 332 0.91 -11.35 -29.58
N LYS A 333 1.56 -11.67 -30.71
CA LYS A 333 1.32 -12.91 -31.46
C LYS A 333 1.74 -14.15 -30.66
N LEU A 334 2.94 -14.13 -30.05
CA LEU A 334 3.43 -15.22 -29.20
C LEU A 334 2.46 -15.47 -28.04
N ASN A 335 1.96 -14.42 -27.40
CA ASN A 335 1.09 -14.49 -26.22
C ASN A 335 -0.28 -15.14 -26.48
N VAL A 336 -0.63 -15.44 -27.74
CA VAL A 336 -1.88 -16.10 -28.12
C VAL A 336 -1.67 -17.41 -28.89
N THR A 337 -0.43 -17.92 -28.99
CA THR A 337 -0.20 -19.23 -29.59
C THR A 337 -0.71 -20.33 -28.66
N PRO A 338 -1.25 -21.46 -29.19
CA PRO A 338 -1.89 -22.49 -28.36
C PRO A 338 -0.99 -23.08 -27.26
N ASP A 339 0.32 -23.14 -27.50
CA ASP A 339 1.34 -23.64 -26.56
C ASP A 339 1.65 -22.66 -25.42
N GLN A 340 1.21 -21.41 -25.52
CA GLN A 340 1.36 -20.38 -24.48
C GLN A 340 0.07 -20.16 -23.67
N LEU A 341 -0.98 -20.95 -23.94
CA LEU A 341 -2.30 -20.76 -23.35
C LEU A 341 -2.74 -22.00 -22.55
N TYR A 342 -3.16 -21.76 -21.31
CA TYR A 342 -3.97 -22.72 -20.56
C TYR A 342 -5.45 -22.59 -20.94
N ALA A 343 -6.21 -23.68 -20.85
CA ALA A 343 -7.65 -23.65 -21.07
C ALA A 343 -8.36 -22.78 -20.02
N ASN A 344 -9.38 -22.00 -20.43
CA ASN A 344 -10.21 -21.23 -19.49
C ASN A 344 -11.29 -22.11 -18.82
N THR A 345 -10.85 -23.19 -18.17
CA THR A 345 -11.68 -24.12 -17.40
C THR A 345 -11.16 -24.25 -15.96
N ALA A 346 -11.84 -25.00 -15.10
CA ALA A 346 -11.35 -25.26 -13.75
C ALA A 346 -10.04 -26.07 -13.77
N GLU A 347 -9.95 -27.02 -14.70
CA GLU A 347 -8.80 -27.88 -14.92
C GLU A 347 -7.61 -27.06 -15.42
N GLY A 348 -7.80 -26.22 -16.45
CA GLY A 348 -6.71 -25.37 -16.96
C GLY A 348 -6.19 -24.36 -15.93
N ARG A 349 -7.04 -23.86 -15.02
CA ARG A 349 -6.57 -23.03 -13.88
C ARG A 349 -5.75 -23.85 -12.87
N THR A 350 -6.12 -25.11 -12.66
CA THR A 350 -5.36 -26.02 -11.78
C THR A 350 -3.99 -26.33 -12.37
N GLU A 351 -3.93 -26.57 -13.68
CA GLU A 351 -2.67 -26.78 -14.41
C GLU A 351 -1.77 -25.54 -14.38
N LEU A 352 -2.33 -24.34 -14.59
CA LEU A 352 -1.60 -23.08 -14.48
C LEU A 352 -0.97 -22.93 -13.08
N ILE A 353 -1.73 -23.20 -12.02
CA ILE A 353 -1.23 -23.13 -10.63
C ILE A 353 -0.13 -24.17 -10.40
N ALA A 354 -0.30 -25.39 -10.92
CA ALA A 354 0.72 -26.43 -10.83
C ALA A 354 2.03 -26.01 -11.52
N GLY A 355 1.94 -25.47 -12.75
CA GLY A 355 3.10 -24.96 -13.48
C GLY A 355 3.83 -23.82 -12.75
N LEU A 356 3.09 -22.90 -12.15
CA LEU A 356 3.67 -21.84 -11.30
C LEU A 356 4.41 -22.43 -10.09
N ASN A 357 3.83 -23.44 -9.42
CA ASN A 357 4.47 -24.10 -8.28
C ASN A 357 5.75 -24.84 -8.68
N ASP A 358 5.76 -25.48 -9.86
CA ASP A 358 6.95 -26.15 -10.36
C ASP A 358 8.05 -25.15 -10.75
N GLY A 359 7.67 -24.00 -11.31
CA GLY A 359 8.59 -22.88 -11.53
C GLY A 359 9.24 -22.39 -10.23
N ILE A 360 8.45 -22.27 -9.15
CA ILE A 360 8.98 -21.92 -7.81
C ILE A 360 9.95 -22.99 -7.32
N LYS A 361 9.62 -24.27 -7.42
CA LYS A 361 10.52 -25.37 -7.00
C LYS A 361 11.83 -25.37 -7.78
N ALA A 362 11.82 -24.97 -9.05
CA ALA A 362 13.03 -24.90 -9.86
C ALA A 362 13.95 -23.72 -9.50
N MET A 363 13.44 -22.71 -8.77
CA MET A 363 14.22 -21.55 -8.32
C MET A 363 14.97 -21.78 -7.00
N TYR A 364 14.64 -22.84 -6.26
CA TYR A 364 15.22 -23.18 -4.94
C TYR A 364 15.92 -24.54 -4.97
#